data_AF-A0A2K0XRY4-F1
#
_entry.id   AF-A0A2K0XRY4-F1
#
_cell.length_a   1.000
_cell.length_b   1.000
_cell.length_c   1.000
_cell.angle_alpha   90.00
_cell.angle_beta   90.00
_cell.angle_gamma   90.00
#
_symmetry.space_group_name_H-M   'P 1'
#
loop_
_entity.id
_entity.type
_entity.pdbx_description
1 polymer ?
#
loop_
_entity_poly.entity_id
_entity_poly.type
_entity_poly.pdbx_seq_one_letter_code
_entity_poly.pdbx_strand_id
1 'polypeptide(L)'
;MSDNKDNLDTQSKITADSKDHKQPITVSKESVVEVAKKRSAKDVVLWLIAIVAMISATLVSQYLPRYWAPANDIWVQIGITVGLVVFGFLCLAFTNQGTAFKTLLKDAGIELRRVTWPSKDETVRYTWQVILATIIFGVIIWLLDMFFNYIVGFVI
;
A
#
# COMPACT_ATOMS: atom_id res chain seq x y z
N MET A 1 -50.39 -7.68 51.60
CA MET A 1 -48.94 -8.03 51.68
C MET A 1 -48.40 -8.60 50.35
N SER A 2 -49.20 -8.62 49.27
CA SER A 2 -48.86 -9.16 47.94
C SER A 2 -48.32 -8.12 46.95
N ASP A 3 -48.75 -6.86 47.06
CA ASP A 3 -48.63 -5.85 45.99
C ASP A 3 -47.29 -5.10 45.95
N ASN A 4 -46.29 -5.59 46.69
CA ASN A 4 -44.93 -5.04 46.68
C ASN A 4 -43.91 -6.01 46.06
N LYS A 5 -44.29 -7.27 45.86
CA LYS A 5 -43.40 -8.30 45.29
C LYS A 5 -43.32 -8.19 43.77
N ASP A 6 -44.45 -7.92 43.13
CA ASP A 6 -44.59 -7.66 41.70
C ASP A 6 -43.79 -6.43 41.21
N ASN A 7 -43.67 -5.38 42.02
CA ASN A 7 -42.85 -4.20 41.69
C ASN A 7 -41.34 -4.48 41.79
N LEU A 8 -40.92 -5.26 42.80
CA LEU A 8 -39.53 -5.69 42.97
C LEU A 8 -39.06 -6.56 41.80
N ASP A 9 -39.91 -7.48 41.33
CA ASP A 9 -39.62 -8.36 40.20
C ASP A 9 -39.56 -7.59 38.87
N THR A 10 -40.38 -6.54 38.74
CA THR A 10 -40.40 -5.66 37.57
C THR A 10 -39.15 -4.76 37.53
N GLN A 11 -38.76 -4.17 38.66
CA GLN A 11 -37.52 -3.38 38.79
C GLN A 11 -36.26 -4.23 38.62
N SER A 12 -36.23 -5.46 39.15
CA SER A 12 -35.09 -6.37 38.94
C SER A 12 -34.98 -6.79 37.48
N LYS A 13 -36.10 -6.97 36.78
CA LYS A 13 -36.12 -7.30 35.35
C LYS A 13 -35.69 -6.12 34.47
N ILE A 14 -36.11 -4.89 34.80
CA ILE A 14 -35.69 -3.65 34.10
C ILE A 14 -34.20 -3.35 34.35
N THR A 15 -33.69 -3.64 35.56
CA THR A 15 -32.27 -3.45 35.91
C THR A 15 -31.37 -4.55 35.33
N ALA A 16 -31.90 -5.76 35.12
CA ALA A 16 -31.21 -6.86 34.46
C ALA A 16 -31.14 -6.71 32.93
N ASP A 17 -32.19 -6.17 32.31
CA ASP A 17 -32.24 -5.92 30.86
C ASP A 17 -31.34 -4.73 30.43
N SER A 18 -31.12 -3.77 31.33
CA SER A 18 -30.27 -2.60 31.04
C SER A 18 -28.75 -2.88 31.09
N LYS A 19 -28.32 -4.03 31.62
CA LYS A 19 -26.89 -4.34 31.82
C LYS A 19 -26.17 -4.99 30.64
N ASP A 20 -26.86 -5.31 29.55
CA ASP A 20 -26.29 -6.15 28.48
C ASP A 20 -26.22 -5.47 27.10
N HIS A 21 -26.06 -4.14 27.06
CA HIS A 21 -25.91 -3.42 25.78
C HIS A 21 -24.78 -2.39 25.72
N LYS A 22 -23.86 -2.38 26.69
CA LYS A 22 -22.54 -1.77 26.46
C LYS A 22 -21.60 -2.79 25.86
N GLN A 23 -21.91 -3.17 24.62
CA GLN A 23 -20.93 -3.80 23.74
C GLN A 23 -19.78 -2.80 23.59
N PRO A 24 -18.55 -3.10 24.07
CA PRO A 24 -17.41 -2.30 23.70
C PRO A 24 -17.31 -2.34 22.17
N ILE A 25 -17.05 -1.21 21.54
CA ILE A 25 -16.81 -1.13 20.10
C ILE A 25 -15.49 -1.87 19.81
N THR A 26 -15.53 -3.19 19.78
CA THR A 26 -14.45 -4.08 19.31
C THR A 26 -14.61 -4.25 17.82
N VAL A 27 -14.58 -3.14 17.10
CA VAL A 27 -14.78 -3.13 15.65
C VAL A 27 -13.48 -3.54 14.97
N SER A 28 -13.57 -4.58 14.14
CA SER A 28 -12.71 -4.85 12.98
C SER A 28 -11.34 -5.50 13.17
N LYS A 29 -10.66 -5.42 14.34
CA LYS A 29 -9.28 -5.94 14.45
C LYS A 29 -9.15 -7.47 14.28
N GLU A 30 -10.09 -8.25 14.81
CA GLU A 30 -10.01 -9.71 14.73
C GLU A 30 -10.39 -10.22 13.33
N SER A 31 -11.39 -9.60 12.69
CA SER A 31 -11.84 -9.97 11.34
C SER A 31 -10.84 -9.63 10.25
N VAL A 32 -10.07 -8.53 10.34
CA VAL A 32 -9.00 -8.24 9.37
C VAL A 32 -7.82 -9.22 9.50
N VAL A 33 -7.51 -9.67 10.72
CA VAL A 33 -6.47 -10.69 10.97
C VAL A 33 -6.94 -12.06 10.48
N GLU A 34 -8.23 -12.38 10.62
CA GLU A 34 -8.81 -13.63 10.14
C GLU A 34 -8.92 -13.66 8.61
N VAL A 35 -9.29 -12.54 7.97
CA VAL A 35 -9.26 -12.37 6.50
C VAL A 35 -7.83 -12.49 5.97
N ALA A 36 -6.82 -12.00 6.70
CA ALA A 36 -5.42 -12.19 6.35
C ALA A 36 -4.98 -13.67 6.49
N LYS A 37 -5.51 -14.40 7.47
CA LYS A 37 -5.17 -15.81 7.73
C LYS A 37 -5.88 -16.78 6.79
N LYS A 38 -7.07 -16.44 6.29
CA LYS A 38 -7.84 -17.29 5.37
C LYS A 38 -7.38 -17.11 3.91
N ARG A 39 -6.26 -17.74 3.56
CA ARG A 39 -5.79 -17.83 2.16
C ARG A 39 -6.76 -18.70 1.37
N SER A 40 -7.69 -18.09 0.64
CA SER A 40 -8.61 -18.82 -0.24
C SER A 40 -7.85 -19.37 -1.45
N ALA A 41 -8.20 -20.58 -1.92
CA ALA A 41 -7.59 -21.16 -3.12
C ALA A 41 -7.72 -20.24 -4.34
N LYS A 42 -8.83 -19.49 -4.42
CA LYS A 42 -9.06 -18.47 -5.45
C LYS A 42 -8.04 -17.34 -5.40
N ASP A 43 -7.62 -16.91 -4.20
CA ASP A 43 -6.63 -15.85 -4.03
C ASP A 43 -5.24 -16.30 -4.46
N VAL A 44 -4.91 -17.58 -4.23
CA VAL A 44 -3.65 -18.19 -4.71
C VAL A 44 -3.61 -18.21 -6.24
N VAL A 45 -4.71 -18.59 -6.87
CA VAL A 45 -4.82 -18.60 -8.34
C VAL A 45 -4.68 -17.19 -8.91
N LEU A 46 -5.36 -16.19 -8.32
CA LEU A 46 -5.23 -14.80 -8.77
C LEU A 46 -3.81 -14.25 -8.59
N TRP A 47 -3.13 -14.61 -7.50
CA TRP A 47 -1.73 -14.25 -7.28
C TRP A 47 -0.78 -14.87 -8.31
N LEU A 48 -0.98 -16.16 -8.63
CA LEU A 48 -0.18 -16.83 -9.66
C LEU A 48 -0.38 -16.17 -11.03
N ILE A 49 -1.63 -15.87 -11.40
CA ILE A 49 -1.94 -15.16 -12.65
C ILE A 49 -1.28 -13.78 -12.68
N ALA A 50 -1.31 -13.03 -11.57
CA ALA A 50 -0.67 -11.71 -11.49
C ALA A 50 0.85 -11.79 -11.64
N ILE A 51 1.51 -12.76 -10.99
CA ILE A 51 2.96 -12.96 -11.13
C ILE A 51 3.32 -13.32 -12.57
N VAL A 52 2.57 -14.25 -13.18
CA VAL A 52 2.79 -14.64 -14.57
C VAL A 52 2.59 -13.45 -15.51
N ALA A 53 1.59 -12.60 -15.28
CA ALA A 53 1.36 -11.37 -16.05
C ALA A 53 2.49 -10.34 -15.87
N MET A 54 3.08 -10.22 -14.68
CA MET A 54 4.20 -9.31 -14.43
C MET A 54 5.49 -9.79 -15.08
N ILE A 55 5.76 -11.10 -15.02
CA ILE A 55 6.91 -11.71 -15.70
C ILE A 55 6.74 -11.60 -17.22
N SER A 56 5.54 -11.87 -17.74
CA SER A 56 5.30 -11.73 -19.17
C SER A 56 5.47 -10.28 -19.63
N ALA A 57 5.10 -9.28 -18.82
CA ALA A 57 5.30 -7.87 -19.13
C ALA A 57 6.77 -7.48 -19.35
N THR A 58 7.72 -8.03 -18.58
CA THR A 58 9.16 -7.74 -18.78
C THR A 58 9.72 -8.45 -20.01
N LEU A 59 9.16 -9.61 -20.36
CA LEU A 59 9.59 -10.43 -21.50
C LEU A 59 9.04 -9.90 -22.84
N VAL A 60 8.01 -9.04 -22.84
CA VAL A 60 7.42 -8.47 -24.06
C VAL A 60 8.48 -7.82 -24.95
N SER A 61 9.33 -6.96 -24.41
CA SER A 61 10.29 -6.21 -25.23
C SER A 61 11.34 -7.11 -25.90
N GLN A 62 11.73 -8.22 -25.26
CA GLN A 62 12.77 -9.12 -25.75
C GLN A 62 12.25 -10.19 -26.71
N TYR A 63 11.06 -10.74 -26.44
CA TYR A 63 10.58 -11.93 -27.15
C TYR A 63 9.46 -11.64 -28.15
N LEU A 64 8.61 -10.63 -27.92
CA LEU A 64 7.43 -10.35 -28.76
C LEU A 64 7.81 -10.01 -30.23
N PRO A 65 8.86 -9.22 -30.53
CA PRO A 65 9.25 -8.90 -31.91
C PRO A 65 9.68 -10.10 -32.74
N ARG A 66 10.11 -11.19 -32.08
CA ARG A 66 10.59 -12.41 -32.75
C ARG A 66 9.45 -13.30 -33.26
N TYR A 67 8.26 -13.23 -32.66
CA TYR A 67 7.12 -14.10 -32.99
C TYR A 67 5.97 -13.38 -33.69
N TRP A 68 5.88 -12.05 -33.58
CA TRP A 68 4.78 -11.28 -34.15
C TRP A 68 5.28 -9.99 -34.83
N ALA A 69 5.13 -9.89 -36.15
CA ALA A 69 5.65 -8.76 -36.93
C ALA A 69 5.11 -7.37 -36.51
N PRO A 70 3.82 -7.20 -36.14
CA PRO A 70 3.31 -5.94 -35.59
C PRO A 70 3.90 -5.54 -34.23
N ALA A 71 4.49 -6.49 -33.49
CA ALA A 71 5.18 -6.19 -32.24
C ALA A 71 6.54 -5.51 -32.43
N ASN A 72 7.03 -5.40 -33.67
CA ASN A 72 8.29 -4.71 -33.93
C ASN A 72 8.15 -3.20 -33.71
N ASP A 73 6.93 -2.66 -33.78
CA ASP A 73 6.65 -1.27 -33.45
C ASP A 73 6.71 -1.01 -31.94
N ILE A 74 7.50 -0.02 -31.54
CA ILE A 74 7.72 0.35 -30.13
C ILE A 74 6.41 0.71 -29.40
N TRP A 75 5.47 1.33 -30.10
CA TRP A 75 4.17 1.74 -29.55
C TRP A 75 3.29 0.55 -29.17
N VAL A 76 3.33 -0.52 -29.96
CA VAL A 76 2.57 -1.76 -29.71
C VAL A 76 3.16 -2.48 -28.49
N GLN A 77 4.48 -2.50 -28.34
CA GLN A 77 5.14 -3.09 -27.16
C GLN A 77 4.76 -2.35 -25.87
N ILE A 78 4.79 -1.01 -25.90
CA ILE A 78 4.39 -0.19 -24.75
C ILE A 78 2.91 -0.46 -24.40
N GLY A 79 2.03 -0.49 -25.40
CA GLY A 79 0.60 -0.77 -25.19
C GLY A 79 0.35 -2.13 -24.53
N ILE A 80 1.01 -3.19 -25.01
CA ILE A 80 0.87 -4.54 -24.44
C ILE A 80 1.46 -4.63 -23.04
N THR A 81 2.63 -4.02 -22.82
CA THR A 81 3.30 -3.99 -21.52
C THR A 81 2.41 -3.29 -20.49
N VAL A 82 1.91 -2.11 -20.81
CA VAL A 82 0.98 -1.36 -19.95
C VAL A 82 -0.30 -2.17 -19.71
N GLY A 83 -0.85 -2.82 -20.74
CA GLY A 83 -2.03 -3.68 -20.61
C GLY A 83 -1.82 -4.84 -19.63
N LEU A 84 -0.70 -5.56 -19.74
CA LEU A 84 -0.35 -6.66 -18.82
C LEU A 84 -0.11 -6.17 -17.39
N VAL A 85 0.54 -5.01 -17.24
CA VAL A 85 0.75 -4.38 -15.93
C VAL A 85 -0.59 -4.03 -15.29
N VAL A 86 -1.46 -3.32 -16.01
CA VAL A 86 -2.80 -2.94 -15.53
C VAL A 86 -3.62 -4.19 -15.18
N PHE A 87 -3.57 -5.23 -16.02
CA PHE A 87 -4.26 -6.49 -15.76
C PHE A 87 -3.75 -7.19 -14.49
N GLY A 88 -2.43 -7.27 -14.30
CA GLY A 88 -1.83 -7.81 -13.09
C GLY A 88 -2.27 -7.04 -11.84
N PHE A 89 -2.26 -5.70 -11.89
CA PHE A 89 -2.78 -4.87 -10.80
C PHE A 89 -4.27 -5.08 -10.55
N LEU A 90 -5.07 -5.27 -11.61
CA LEU A 90 -6.50 -5.56 -11.47
C LEU A 90 -6.74 -6.90 -10.76
N CYS A 91 -6.04 -7.96 -11.19
CA CYS A 91 -6.14 -9.28 -10.55
C CYS A 91 -5.79 -9.23 -9.06
N LEU A 92 -4.76 -8.46 -8.68
CA LEU A 92 -4.41 -8.23 -7.28
C LEU A 92 -5.49 -7.42 -6.55
N ALA A 93 -6.06 -6.39 -7.18
CA ALA A 93 -7.12 -5.56 -6.60
C ALA A 93 -8.45 -6.32 -6.37
N PHE A 94 -8.70 -7.39 -7.12
CA PHE A 94 -9.87 -8.28 -6.97
C PHE A 94 -9.64 -9.45 -5.99
N THR A 95 -8.43 -9.63 -5.48
CA THR A 95 -8.12 -10.63 -4.45
C THR A 95 -8.76 -10.23 -3.11
N ASN A 96 -9.13 -11.20 -2.26
CA ASN A 96 -9.75 -10.93 -0.95
C ASN A 96 -8.84 -10.08 -0.03
N GLN A 97 -7.52 -10.21 -0.20
CA GLN A 97 -6.54 -9.34 0.44
C GLN A 97 -6.58 -7.89 -0.10
N GLY A 98 -6.90 -7.70 -1.39
CA GLY A 98 -7.02 -6.39 -2.03
C GLY A 98 -8.22 -5.59 -1.54
N THR A 99 -9.35 -6.24 -1.26
CA THR A 99 -10.52 -5.59 -0.65
C THR A 99 -10.26 -5.22 0.82
N ALA A 100 -9.58 -6.08 1.58
CA ALA A 100 -9.13 -5.76 2.93
C ALA A 100 -8.17 -4.55 2.95
N PHE A 101 -7.22 -4.50 2.02
CA PHE A 101 -6.30 -3.37 1.87
C PHE A 101 -7.03 -2.06 1.56
N LYS A 102 -8.09 -2.07 0.73
CA LYS A 102 -8.91 -0.86 0.47
C LYS A 102 -9.55 -0.31 1.74
N THR A 103 -10.02 -1.19 2.63
CA THR A 103 -10.57 -0.77 3.94
C THR A 103 -9.49 -0.14 4.80
N LEU A 104 -8.29 -0.75 4.86
CA LEU A 104 -7.15 -0.19 5.60
C LEU A 104 -6.71 1.18 5.05
N LEU A 105 -6.75 1.39 3.73
CA LEU A 105 -6.47 2.68 3.10
C LEU A 105 -7.47 3.75 3.51
N LYS A 106 -8.76 3.40 3.58
CA LYS A 106 -9.81 4.32 4.02
C LYS A 106 -9.60 4.72 5.49
N ASP A 107 -9.26 3.75 6.34
CA ASP A 107 -8.96 3.99 7.75
C ASP A 107 -7.68 4.83 7.93
N ALA A 108 -6.63 4.53 7.15
CA ALA A 108 -5.40 5.32 7.13
C ALA A 108 -5.64 6.77 6.70
N GLY A 109 -6.55 7.01 5.75
CA GLY A 109 -6.92 8.37 5.34
C GLY A 109 -7.65 9.17 6.43
N ILE A 110 -8.44 8.51 7.28
CA ILE A 110 -9.09 9.14 8.44
C ILE A 110 -8.03 9.53 9.48
N GLU A 111 -7.06 8.67 9.72
CA GLU A 111 -5.96 8.94 10.65
C GLU A 111 -5.00 10.02 10.11
N LEU A 112 -4.75 10.04 8.80
CA LEU A 112 -3.92 11.06 8.15
C LEU A 112 -4.48 12.47 8.31
N ARG A 113 -5.81 12.62 8.41
CA ARG A 113 -6.45 13.93 8.70
C ARG A 113 -6.18 14.41 10.13
N ARG A 114 -5.81 13.51 11.04
CA ARG A 114 -5.42 13.85 12.42
C ARG A 114 -3.95 14.26 12.51
N VAL A 115 -3.15 13.97 11.48
CA VAL A 115 -1.76 14.44 11.40
C VAL A 115 -1.78 15.94 11.10
N THR A 116 -1.44 16.73 12.10
CA THR A 116 -1.18 18.16 11.93
C THR A 116 0.12 18.30 11.15
N TRP A 117 0.00 18.48 9.83
CA TRP A 117 1.17 18.72 9.00
C TRP A 117 1.87 20.02 9.43
N PRO A 118 3.21 20.02 9.46
CA PRO A 118 4.00 21.20 9.80
C PRO A 118 3.68 22.35 8.84
N SER A 119 3.88 23.58 9.31
CA SER A 119 3.66 24.77 8.49
C SER A 119 4.51 24.73 7.22
N LYS A 120 4.03 25.38 6.14
CA LYS A 120 4.78 25.51 4.88
C LYS A 120 6.14 26.18 5.13
N ASP A 121 6.21 27.11 6.08
CA ASP A 121 7.43 27.84 6.40
C ASP A 121 8.49 26.94 7.05
N GLU A 122 8.07 26.04 7.94
CA GLU A 122 8.94 25.05 8.57
C GLU A 122 9.45 24.04 7.54
N THR A 123 8.53 23.55 6.70
CA THR A 123 8.84 22.58 5.64
C THR A 123 9.88 23.14 4.66
N VAL A 124 9.69 24.39 4.22
CA VAL A 124 10.64 25.06 3.30
C VAL A 124 11.97 25.32 4.00
N ARG A 125 11.97 25.71 5.28
CA ARG A 125 13.21 25.93 6.04
C ARG A 125 14.09 24.69 6.04
N TYR A 126 13.54 23.52 6.35
CA TYR A 126 14.29 22.27 6.36
C TYR A 126 14.64 21.78 4.95
N THR A 127 13.72 21.94 3.98
CA THR A 127 13.97 21.53 2.58
C THR A 127 15.15 22.29 1.97
N TRP A 128 15.25 23.60 2.21
CA TRP A 128 16.37 24.40 1.72
C TRP A 128 17.70 23.99 2.36
N GLN A 129 17.70 23.64 3.65
CA GLN A 129 18.90 23.10 4.32
C GLN A 129 19.37 21.80 3.66
N VAL A 130 18.45 20.88 3.34
CA VAL A 130 18.79 19.62 2.66
C VAL A 130 19.27 19.84 1.23
N ILE A 131 18.65 20.78 0.50
CA ILE A 131 19.11 21.17 -0.85
C ILE A 131 20.54 21.68 -0.78
N LEU A 132 20.84 22.59 0.15
CA LEU A 132 22.18 23.13 0.34
C LEU A 132 23.18 22.01 0.68
N ALA A 133 22.84 21.12 1.60
CA ALA A 133 23.69 19.99 1.97
C ALA A 133 23.96 19.06 0.79
N THR A 134 22.93 18.73 -0.01
CA THR A 134 23.06 17.88 -1.21
C THR A 134 23.96 18.52 -2.26
N ILE A 135 23.87 19.84 -2.46
CA ILE A 135 24.76 20.57 -3.38
C ILE A 135 26.21 20.50 -2.89
N ILE A 136 26.46 20.70 -1.60
CA ILE A 136 27.81 20.61 -1.02
C ILE A 136 28.37 19.19 -1.22
N PHE A 137 27.60 18.14 -0.92
CA PHE A 137 28.03 16.77 -1.17
C PHE A 137 28.27 16.48 -2.65
N GLY A 138 27.41 16.97 -3.54
CA GLY A 138 27.59 16.85 -4.99
C GLY A 138 28.89 17.50 -5.47
N VAL A 139 29.22 18.69 -4.97
CA VAL A 139 30.49 19.37 -5.28
C VAL A 139 31.69 18.59 -4.73
N ILE A 140 31.62 18.08 -3.49
CA ILE A 140 32.70 17.29 -2.89
C ILE A 140 32.95 16.02 -3.71
N ILE A 141 31.90 15.29 -4.07
CA ILE A 141 32.01 14.07 -4.88
C ILE A 141 32.59 14.42 -6.25
N TRP A 142 32.09 15.46 -6.91
CA TRP A 142 32.63 15.91 -8.21
C TRP A 142 34.12 16.28 -8.15
N LEU A 143 34.57 16.95 -7.09
CA LEU A 143 35.99 17.24 -6.89
C LEU A 143 36.81 15.97 -6.66
N LEU A 144 36.28 15.02 -5.88
CA LEU A 144 36.90 13.73 -5.64
C LEU A 144 37.01 12.90 -6.94
N ASP A 145 35.97 12.91 -7.78
CA ASP A 145 35.97 12.27 -9.09
C ASP A 145 37.08 12.85 -9.99
N MET A 146 37.23 14.18 -10.02
CA MET A 146 38.33 14.82 -10.75
C MET A 146 39.70 14.45 -10.18
N PHE A 147 39.83 14.42 -8.85
CA PHE A 147 41.07 14.07 -8.19
C PHE A 147 41.50 12.63 -8.49
N PHE A 148 40.56 11.68 -8.43
CA PHE A 148 40.83 10.30 -8.80
C PHE A 148 41.14 10.15 -10.28
N ASN A 149 40.43 10.87 -11.16
CA ASN A 149 40.72 10.86 -12.59
C ASN A 149 42.17 11.35 -12.86
N TYR A 150 42.59 12.41 -12.18
CA TYR A 150 43.96 12.92 -12.27
C TYR A 150 45.00 11.89 -11.81
N ILE A 151 44.76 11.23 -10.66
CA ILE A 151 45.69 10.20 -10.15
C ILE A 151 45.76 8.99 -11.08
N VAL A 152 44.61 8.49 -11.56
CA VAL A 152 44.57 7.34 -12.47
C VAL A 152 45.29 7.69 -13.78
N GLY A 153 45.12 8.90 -14.30
CA GLY A 153 45.84 9.39 -15.48
C GLY A 153 47.34 9.59 -15.28
N PHE A 154 47.86 9.59 -14.04
CA PHE A 154 49.30 9.60 -13.76
C PHE A 154 49.88 8.17 -13.69
N VAL A 155 49.05 7.19 -13.31
CA VAL A 155 49.46 5.80 -13.13
C VAL A 155 49.41 5.01 -14.43
N ILE A 156 48.41 5.27 -15.28
CA ILE A 156 48.25 4.66 -16.61
C ILE A 156 48.99 5.49 -17.67
#